data_AF-I3VSX0-F1
#
_entry.id   AF-I3VSX0-F1
#
_cell.length_a   1.000
_cell.length_b   1.000
_cell.length_c   1.000
_cell.angle_alpha   90.00
_cell.angle_beta   90.00
_cell.angle_gamma   90.00
#
_symmetry.space_group_name_H-M   'P 1'
#
loop_
_entity.id
_entity.type
_entity.pdbx_description
1 polymer ?
#
loop_
_entity_poly.entity_id
_entity_poly.type
_entity_poly.pdbx_seq_one_letter_code
_entity_poly.pdbx_strand_id
1 'polypeptide(L)'
;MFEYLGKLNSKGNYVRKMRIKLQYWAKQKIHEKVCDIAHSYGIRVSWINPKNSSALAFVGIGKVIRSNKKDICEFTTGKKYHADLNALYNIGARYFIREILNPLSEKERSQYQAKDR
;
A
#
# COMPACT_ATOMS: atom_id res chain seq x y z
N MET A 1 2.30 -2.24 -10.11
CA MET A 1 1.86 -1.19 -9.17
C MET A 1 2.79 -1.19 -7.97
N PHE A 2 3.12 -0.02 -7.44
CA PHE A 2 4.01 0.09 -6.29
C PHE A 2 3.42 1.03 -5.23
N GLU A 3 3.82 0.81 -3.99
CA GLU A 3 3.62 1.82 -2.97
C GLU A 3 4.55 3.03 -3.17
N TYR A 4 3.99 4.22 -3.01
CA TYR A 4 4.74 5.46 -3.06
C TYR A 4 5.47 5.70 -1.74
N LEU A 5 6.68 5.14 -1.64
CA LEU A 5 7.55 5.30 -0.49
C LEU A 5 8.54 6.45 -0.70
N GLY A 6 8.04 7.69 -0.62
CA GLY A 6 8.89 8.88 -0.62
C GLY A 6 9.76 9.02 0.63
N LYS A 7 10.11 10.27 0.98
CA LYS A 7 10.81 10.57 2.24
C LYS A 7 9.90 10.21 3.41
N LEU A 8 10.33 9.26 4.23
CA LEU A 8 9.62 8.88 5.45
C LEU A 8 9.90 9.95 6.51
N ASN A 9 8.93 10.83 6.72
CA ASN A 9 9.02 11.87 7.74
C ASN A 9 8.68 11.28 9.10
N SER A 10 9.63 11.37 10.02
CA SER A 10 9.50 10.98 11.42
C SER A 10 9.99 12.14 12.28
N LYS A 11 9.67 12.18 13.57
CA LYS A 11 10.12 13.25 14.48
C LYS A 11 10.99 12.70 15.61
N GLY A 12 11.95 13.51 16.06
CA GLY A 12 12.80 13.24 17.22
C GLY A 12 13.75 12.05 17.06
N ASN A 13 14.15 11.46 18.20
CA ASN A 13 15.13 10.37 18.28
C ASN A 13 14.73 9.11 17.46
N TYR A 14 13.44 8.95 17.17
CA TYR A 14 12.92 7.88 16.32
C TYR A 14 13.47 7.97 14.88
N VAL A 15 13.69 9.18 14.36
CA VAL A 15 14.26 9.41 13.00
C VAL A 15 15.65 8.80 12.89
N ARG A 16 16.49 9.02 13.90
CA ARG A 16 17.88 8.55 13.88
C ARG A 16 17.93 7.03 13.85
N LYS A 17 17.15 6.36 14.71
CA LYS A 17 17.04 4.89 14.74
C LYS A 17 16.51 4.33 13.42
N MET A 18 15.47 4.97 12.85
CA MET A 18 14.90 4.55 11.57
C MET A 18 15.88 4.75 10.41
N ARG A 19 16.62 5.86 10.38
CA ARG A 19 17.62 6.12 9.34
C ARG A 19 18.70 5.04 9.31
N ILE A 20 19.20 4.64 10.47
CA ILE A 20 20.19 3.55 10.60
C ILE A 20 19.59 2.23 10.10
N LYS A 21 18.37 1.88 10.55
CA LYS A 21 17.68 0.65 10.12
C LYS A 21 17.45 0.60 8.61
N LEU A 22 17.15 1.74 7.99
CA LEU A 22 16.81 1.82 6.57
C LEU A 22 17.98 2.22 5.68
N GLN A 23 19.20 2.33 6.21
CA GLN A 23 20.35 2.86 5.44
C GLN A 23 20.67 2.05 4.18
N TYR A 24 20.46 0.73 4.23
CA TYR A 24 20.68 -0.17 3.09
C TYR A 24 19.43 -0.37 2.22
N TRP A 25 18.30 0.21 2.61
CA TRP A 25 17.06 0.06 1.86
C TRP A 25 17.00 1.03 0.68
N ALA A 26 17.57 0.61 -0.45
CA ALA A 26 17.63 1.36 -1.69
C ALA A 26 16.29 1.40 -2.47
N LYS A 27 15.17 1.57 -1.78
CA LYS A 27 13.81 1.49 -2.34
C LYS A 27 13.59 2.35 -3.60
N GLN A 28 14.14 3.57 -3.61
CA GLN A 28 14.00 4.48 -4.76
C GLN A 28 14.76 3.97 -5.98
N LYS A 29 15.97 3.45 -5.79
CA LYS A 29 16.75 2.84 -6.88
C LYS A 29 16.07 1.59 -7.43
N ILE A 30 15.49 0.77 -6.55
CA ILE A 30 14.70 -0.41 -6.96
C ILE A 30 13.50 0.04 -7.80
N HIS A 31 12.76 1.05 -7.33
CA HIS A 31 11.63 1.63 -8.05
C HIS A 31 12.02 2.13 -9.44
N GLU A 32 13.08 2.94 -9.55
CA GLU A 32 13.59 3.48 -10.80
C GLU A 32 13.97 2.35 -11.76
N LYS A 33 14.78 1.39 -11.29
CA LYS A 33 15.25 0.29 -12.14
C LYS A 33 14.11 -0.59 -12.66
N VAL A 34 13.12 -0.90 -11.81
CA VAL A 34 11.95 -1.66 -12.26
C VAL A 34 11.09 -0.85 -13.22
N CYS A 35 10.98 0.47 -13.02
CA CYS A 35 10.28 1.36 -13.94
C CYS A 35 10.93 1.35 -15.34
N ASP A 36 12.26 1.47 -15.42
CA ASP A 36 13.00 1.42 -16.68
C ASP A 36 12.76 0.09 -17.42
N ILE A 37 12.86 -1.03 -16.70
CA ILE A 37 12.61 -2.35 -17.27
C ILE A 37 11.16 -2.47 -17.73
N ALA A 38 10.20 -2.08 -16.90
CA ALA A 38 8.78 -2.13 -17.23
C ALA A 38 8.48 -1.32 -18.51
N HIS A 39 9.01 -0.10 -18.61
CA HIS A 39 8.84 0.74 -19.79
C HIS A 39 9.51 0.15 -21.04
N SER A 40 10.66 -0.52 -20.92
CA SER A 40 11.26 -1.23 -22.05
C SER A 40 10.39 -2.37 -22.59
N TYR A 41 9.47 -2.91 -21.77
CA TYR A 41 8.47 -3.91 -22.17
C TYR A 41 7.08 -3.32 -22.44
N GLY A 42 6.92 -1.98 -22.47
CA GLY A 42 5.62 -1.33 -22.66
C GLY A 42 4.65 -1.49 -21.49
N ILE A 43 5.13 -1.87 -20.30
CA ILE A 43 4.32 -2.06 -19.10
C ILE A 43 4.10 -0.72 -18.40
N ARG A 44 2.84 -0.37 -18.12
CA ARG A 44 2.48 0.82 -17.35
C ARG A 44 2.72 0.61 -15.85
N VAL A 45 3.39 1.57 -15.22
CA VAL A 45 3.64 1.59 -13.78
C VAL A 45 2.74 2.62 -13.10
N SER A 46 2.27 2.31 -11.89
CA SER A 46 1.52 3.27 -11.08
C SER A 46 1.93 3.25 -9.61
N TRP A 47 1.90 4.43 -9.01
CA TRP A 47 2.24 4.71 -7.62
C TRP A 47 0.97 4.87 -6.79
N ILE A 48 0.91 4.15 -5.67
CA ILE A 48 -0.26 4.08 -4.79
C ILE A 48 0.12 4.55 -3.40
N ASN A 49 -0.77 5.28 -2.73
CA ASN A 49 -0.53 5.73 -1.37
C ASN A 49 -0.38 4.54 -0.40
N PRO A 50 0.77 4.39 0.30
CA PRO A 50 1.00 3.28 1.23
C PRO A 50 0.22 3.37 2.54
N LYS A 51 -0.42 4.51 2.83
CA LYS A 51 -1.02 4.76 4.14
C LYS A 51 -2.02 3.65 4.51
N ASN A 52 -1.75 2.96 5.60
CA ASN A 52 -2.52 1.83 6.13
C ASN A 52 -2.61 0.60 5.22
N SER A 53 -1.80 0.49 4.16
CA SER A 53 -1.77 -0.69 3.28
C SER A 53 -1.52 -1.99 4.05
N SER A 54 -0.70 -1.90 5.09
CA SER A 54 -0.21 -3.07 5.84
C SER A 54 -0.78 -3.17 7.25
N ALA A 55 -1.71 -2.25 7.60
CA ALA A 55 -2.37 -2.16 8.91
C ALA A 55 -3.85 -2.56 8.85
N LEU A 56 -4.47 -2.55 7.67
CA LEU A 56 -5.86 -2.94 7.45
C LEU A 56 -5.94 -4.28 6.73
N ALA A 57 -6.99 -5.04 7.00
CA ALA A 57 -7.30 -6.28 6.29
C ALA A 57 -7.76 -5.94 4.87
N PHE A 58 -7.22 -6.64 3.86
CA PHE A 58 -7.57 -6.38 2.46
C PHE A 58 -9.06 -6.57 2.14
N VAL A 59 -9.77 -7.37 2.94
CA VAL A 59 -11.22 -7.62 2.81
C VAL A 59 -12.06 -6.45 3.36
N GLY A 60 -11.44 -5.46 4.01
CA GLY A 60 -12.15 -4.30 4.57
C GLY A 60 -12.65 -4.47 6.01
N ILE A 61 -12.32 -5.59 6.68
CA ILE A 61 -12.82 -5.95 8.03
C ILE A 61 -12.01 -5.24 9.16
N GLY A 62 -11.44 -4.07 8.87
CA GLY A 62 -10.72 -3.26 9.86
C GLY A 62 -9.23 -3.59 10.01
N LYS A 63 -8.68 -3.36 11.21
CA LYS A 63 -7.24 -3.47 11.48
C LYS A 63 -6.81 -4.92 11.68
N VAL A 64 -5.58 -5.22 11.28
CA VAL A 64 -4.95 -6.54 11.49
C VAL A 64 -4.03 -6.53 12.71
N ILE A 65 -3.93 -7.67 13.38
CA ILE A 65 -2.96 -7.89 14.45
C ILE A 65 -1.73 -8.59 13.85
N ARG A 66 -0.53 -8.09 14.13
CA ARG A 66 0.70 -8.70 13.62
C ARG A 66 1.32 -9.66 14.62
N SER A 67 1.92 -10.74 14.10
CA SER A 67 2.79 -11.62 14.88
C SER A 67 3.98 -10.85 15.45
N ASN A 68 4.65 -11.41 16.46
CA ASN A 68 5.86 -10.81 17.03
C ASN A 68 6.96 -10.58 15.97
N LYS A 69 7.10 -11.53 15.04
CA LYS A 69 8.02 -11.44 13.90
C LYS A 69 7.53 -10.51 12.77
N LYS A 70 6.26 -10.10 12.80
CA LYS A 70 5.59 -9.16 11.87
C LYS A 70 5.45 -9.65 10.42
N ASP A 71 5.76 -10.91 10.17
CA ASP A 71 5.63 -11.62 8.89
C ASP A 71 4.20 -12.11 8.63
N ILE A 72 3.46 -12.40 9.69
CA ILE A 72 2.06 -12.85 9.64
C ILE A 72 1.16 -11.75 10.23
N CYS A 73 0.01 -11.55 9.60
CA CYS A 73 -1.09 -10.76 10.12
C CYS A 73 -2.35 -11.61 10.29
N GLU A 74 -3.06 -11.37 11.38
CA GLU A 74 -4.32 -12.03 11.71
C GLU A 74 -5.46 -11.01 11.61
N PHE A 75 -6.54 -11.43 10.96
CA PHE A 75 -7.74 -10.64 10.80
C PHE A 75 -8.62 -10.80 12.04
N THR A 76 -9.55 -9.87 12.23
CA THR A 76 -10.58 -9.96 13.29
C THR A 76 -11.40 -11.25 13.24
N THR A 77 -11.48 -11.89 12.07
CA THR A 77 -12.14 -13.19 11.85
C THR A 77 -11.29 -14.40 12.24
N GLY A 78 -10.06 -14.21 12.72
CA GLY A 78 -9.11 -15.29 13.05
C GLY A 78 -8.31 -15.84 11.86
N LYS A 79 -8.58 -15.36 10.64
CA LYS A 79 -7.83 -15.77 9.45
C LYS A 79 -6.42 -15.16 9.46
N LYS A 80 -5.41 -15.98 9.16
CA LYS A 80 -3.99 -15.59 9.14
C LYS A 80 -3.47 -15.51 7.70
N TYR A 81 -2.70 -14.47 7.42
CA TYR A 81 -2.08 -14.22 6.12
C TYR A 81 -0.65 -13.70 6.30
N HIS A 82 0.16 -13.80 5.25
CA HIS A 82 1.40 -13.04 5.20
C HIS A 82 1.11 -11.54 5.16
N ALA A 83 1.79 -10.78 6.02
CA ALA A 83 1.58 -9.34 6.15
C ALA A 83 1.89 -8.59 4.85
N ASP A 84 2.91 -9.04 4.11
CA ASP A 84 3.30 -8.46 2.82
C ASP A 84 2.26 -8.75 1.74
N LEU A 85 1.68 -9.96 1.74
CA LEU A 85 0.62 -10.34 0.81
C LEU A 85 -0.67 -9.54 1.07
N ASN A 86 -1.05 -9.37 2.34
CA ASN A 86 -2.15 -8.48 2.71
C ASN A 86 -1.90 -7.03 2.25
N ALA A 87 -0.67 -6.54 2.41
CA ALA A 87 -0.29 -5.20 1.94
C ALA A 87 -0.38 -5.08 0.41
N LEU A 88 0.09 -6.10 -0.33
CA LEU A 88 0.00 -6.16 -1.78
C LEU A 88 -1.46 -6.10 -2.26
N TYR A 89 -2.35 -6.89 -1.64
CA TYR A 89 -3.78 -6.86 -1.97
C TYR A 89 -4.41 -5.49 -1.72
N ASN A 90 -4.05 -4.82 -0.62
CA ASN A 90 -4.53 -3.46 -0.34
C ASN A 90 -4.05 -2.43 -1.37
N ILE A 91 -2.80 -2.54 -1.82
CA ILE A 91 -2.26 -1.66 -2.86
C ILE A 91 -2.97 -1.92 -4.20
N GLY A 92 -3.20 -3.18 -4.55
CA GLY A 92 -3.95 -3.57 -5.74
C GLY A 92 -5.40 -3.09 -5.72
N ALA A 93 -6.12 -3.30 -4.61
CA ALA A 93 -7.50 -2.84 -4.44
C ALA A 93 -7.61 -1.32 -4.63
N ARG A 94 -6.68 -0.54 -4.05
CA ARG A 94 -6.65 0.92 -4.25
C ARG A 94 -6.40 1.33 -5.70
N TYR A 95 -5.56 0.60 -6.43
CA TYR A 95 -5.36 0.84 -7.85
C TYR A 95 -6.67 0.63 -8.61
N PHE A 96 -7.32 -0.52 -8.47
CA PHE A 96 -8.56 -0.81 -9.20
C PHE A 96 -9.69 0.16 -8.85
N ILE A 97 -9.88 0.46 -7.56
CA ILE A 97 -10.86 1.45 -7.13
C ILE A 97 -10.59 2.80 -7.80
N ARG A 98 -9.33 3.23 -7.87
CA ARG A 98 -8.97 4.49 -8.55
C ARG A 98 -9.28 4.42 -10.05
N GLU A 99 -8.88 3.37 -10.74
CA GLU A 99 -9.13 3.23 -12.19
C GLU A 99 -10.62 3.18 -12.54
N ILE A 100 -11.44 2.56 -11.68
CA ILE A 100 -12.90 2.48 -11.85
C ILE A 100 -13.56 3.84 -11.57
N LEU A 101 -13.11 4.56 -10.53
CA LEU A 101 -13.75 5.80 -10.10
C LEU A 101 -13.28 7.06 -10.82
N ASN A 102 -12.04 7.09 -11.31
CA ASN A 102 -11.48 8.26 -12.01
C ASN A 102 -12.27 8.71 -13.25
N PRO A 103 -12.78 7.81 -14.12
CA PRO A 103 -13.54 8.23 -15.31
C PRO A 103 -14.97 8.67 -14.99
N LEU A 104 -15.49 8.41 -13.79
CA LEU A 104 -16.87 8.73 -13.44
C LEU A 104 -17.05 10.23 -13.16
N SER A 105 -18.25 10.74 -13.45
CA SER A 105 -18.64 12.09 -13.04
C SER A 105 -18.77 12.19 -11.52
N GLU A 106 -18.63 13.40 -10.97
CA GLU A 106 -18.77 13.62 -9.53
C GLU A 106 -20.15 13.20 -8.99
N LYS A 107 -21.21 13.37 -9.79
CA LYS A 107 -22.57 12.95 -9.44
C LYS A 107 -22.66 11.44 -9.24
N GLU A 108 -22.17 10.66 -10.21
CA GLU A 108 -22.16 9.20 -10.13
C GLU A 108 -21.29 8.72 -8.97
N ARG A 109 -20.10 9.33 -8.81
CA ARG A 109 -19.19 9.00 -7.72
C ARG A 109 -19.78 9.27 -6.34
N SER A 110 -20.53 10.36 -6.18
CA SER A 110 -21.25 10.69 -4.95
C SER A 110 -22.35 9.68 -4.64
N GLN A 111 -23.11 9.23 -5.66
CA GLN A 111 -24.13 8.21 -5.50
C GLN A 111 -23.57 6.87 -4.99
N TYR A 112 -22.42 6.43 -5.51
CA TYR A 112 -21.77 5.21 -5.00
C TYR A 112 -21.35 5.34 -3.53
N GLN A 113 -20.75 6.47 -3.15
CA GLN A 113 -20.30 6.71 -1.77
C GLN A 113 -21.45 6.87 -0.77
N ALA A 114 -22.60 7.38 -1.22
CA ALA A 114 -23.78 7.53 -0.38
C ALA A 114 -24.47 6.19 -0.08
N LYS A 115 -24.32 5.20 -0.96
CA LYS A 115 -24.97 3.89 -0.83
C LYS A 115 -24.28 2.95 0.16
N ASP A 116 -23.01 3.21 0.46
CA ASP A 116 -22.19 2.48 1.42
C ASP A 116 -22.28 3.04 2.87
N ARG A 117 -23.08 4.09 3.11
CA ARG A 117 -23.38 4.64 4.44
C ARG A 117 -24.77 4.25 4.90
#